data_AF-A0A836G7W0-F1
#
_entry.id   AF-A0A836G7W0-F1
#
_cell.length_a   1.000
_cell.length_b   1.000
_cell.length_c   1.000
_cell.angle_alpha   90.00
_cell.angle_beta   90.00
_cell.angle_gamma   90.00
#
_symmetry.space_group_name_H-M   'P 1'
#
loop_
_entity.id
_entity.type
_entity.pdbx_description
1 polymer ?
#
loop_
_entity_poly.entity_id
_entity_poly.type
_entity_poly.pdbx_seq_one_letter_code
_entity_poly.pdbx_strand_id
1 'polypeptide(L)'
;MRRLERTSLRLGVLAVTRRTVIPGHLPTEGTRPDGNAYGWEMRRGHHLQSSVGLHSPIKTACGREFNPQVYYEVLQACCDQQWLAAIQRELRTDTEYIDYLRQHGGAAKEMRMLSEGVQHDDEFMTKLKEKLKRDKKISLTLCAVQESYERIRKKRDLHETQVAADGGRDPYASMKANRKGDFGSQMPQF
;
A
#
# COMPACT_ATOMS: atom_id res chain seq x y z
N MET A 1 51.04 33.25 49.53
CA MET A 1 51.57 32.30 48.51
C MET A 1 50.88 30.96 48.66
N ARG A 2 50.18 30.49 47.63
CA ARG A 2 50.21 29.10 47.09
C ARG A 2 49.20 29.03 45.95
N ARG A 3 49.74 28.84 44.75
CA ARG A 3 49.05 28.67 43.46
C ARG A 3 48.23 27.38 43.50
N LEU A 4 46.99 27.43 43.04
CA LEU A 4 46.28 26.26 42.55
C LEU A 4 46.60 26.12 41.05
N GLU A 5 47.42 25.13 40.75
CA GLU A 5 47.80 24.77 39.39
C GLU A 5 46.63 24.10 38.66
N ARG A 6 46.42 24.54 37.41
CA ARG A 6 45.54 23.87 36.45
C ARG A 6 46.21 22.57 36.00
N THR A 7 45.71 21.44 36.47
CA THR A 7 46.00 20.13 35.88
C THR A 7 45.05 19.87 34.72
N SER A 8 45.63 19.82 33.51
CA SER A 8 44.96 19.37 32.29
C SER A 8 44.82 17.86 32.31
N LEU A 9 43.60 17.35 32.53
CA LEU A 9 43.29 15.95 32.29
C LEU A 9 43.06 15.74 30.79
N ARG A 10 44.10 15.20 30.14
CA ARG A 10 44.03 14.60 28.81
C ARG A 10 43.13 13.36 28.88
N LEU A 11 41.88 13.48 28.45
CA LEU A 11 41.06 12.33 28.11
C LEU A 11 41.57 11.77 26.78
N GLY A 12 42.21 10.61 26.87
CA GLY A 12 42.64 9.82 25.73
C GLY A 12 41.46 9.46 24.85
N VAL A 13 41.52 9.87 23.59
CA VAL A 13 40.60 9.47 22.54
C VAL A 13 40.85 7.98 22.24
N LEU A 14 40.00 7.12 22.80
CA LEU A 14 39.84 5.76 22.30
C LEU A 14 39.12 5.84 20.95
N ALA A 15 39.89 5.95 19.88
CA ALA A 15 39.38 5.80 18.52
C ALA A 15 38.99 4.34 18.28
N VAL A 16 37.78 3.96 18.70
CA VAL A 16 37.12 2.76 18.20
C VAL A 16 36.55 3.12 16.83
N THR A 17 37.30 2.81 15.77
CA THR A 17 36.78 2.82 14.40
C THR A 17 35.72 1.73 14.26
N ARG A 18 34.48 2.04 14.62
CA ARG A 18 33.30 1.30 14.18
C ARG A 18 33.05 1.65 12.72
N ARG A 19 33.38 0.74 11.81
CA ARG A 19 32.81 0.74 10.46
C ARG A 19 31.32 0.47 10.58
N THR A 20 30.50 1.52 10.57
CA THR A 20 29.06 1.38 10.37
C THR A 20 28.78 1.31 8.88
N VAL A 21 28.38 0.12 8.45
CA VAL A 21 27.88 -0.21 7.12
C VAL A 21 26.57 0.55 6.89
N ILE A 22 26.51 1.34 5.82
CA ILE A 22 25.28 1.95 5.31
C ILE A 22 24.58 0.90 4.43
N PRO A 23 23.33 0.48 4.73
CA PRO A 23 22.56 -0.34 3.81
C PRO A 23 22.16 0.51 2.59
N GLY A 24 22.58 0.09 1.39
CA GLY A 24 22.18 0.74 0.14
C GLY A 24 23.31 1.32 -0.72
N HIS A 25 24.57 1.24 -0.31
CA HIS A 25 25.70 1.59 -1.18
C HIS A 25 26.23 0.36 -1.92
N LEU A 26 26.13 0.38 -3.26
CA LEU A 26 26.89 -0.50 -4.15
C LEU A 26 28.39 -0.32 -3.88
N PRO A 27 29.19 -1.38 -3.73
CA PRO A 27 30.64 -1.25 -3.69
C PRO A 27 31.15 -0.87 -5.09
N THR A 28 31.55 0.37 -5.28
CA THR A 28 32.44 0.74 -6.38
C THR A 28 33.85 0.32 -6.00
N GLU A 29 34.17 -0.95 -6.19
CA GLU A 29 35.54 -1.43 -6.08
C GLU A 29 36.39 -0.95 -7.25
N GLY A 30 37.45 -0.23 -6.89
CA GLY A 30 38.82 -0.53 -7.29
C GLY A 30 39.11 -0.84 -8.75
N THR A 31 39.60 0.15 -9.45
CA THR A 31 40.38 -0.02 -10.68
C THR A 31 41.67 -0.81 -10.39
N ARG A 32 41.75 -2.08 -10.81
CA ARG A 32 43.00 -2.68 -11.30
C ARG A 32 42.72 -3.86 -12.25
N PRO A 33 43.62 -4.08 -13.23
CA PRO A 33 43.39 -4.94 -14.38
C PRO A 33 43.75 -6.39 -14.06
N ASP A 34 43.24 -7.30 -14.88
CA ASP A 34 43.52 -8.74 -14.92
C ASP A 34 42.70 -9.60 -13.95
N GLY A 35 41.64 -10.20 -14.49
CA GLY A 35 40.94 -11.29 -13.82
C GLY A 35 39.53 -11.55 -14.34
N ASN A 36 39.43 -12.27 -15.46
CA ASN A 36 38.31 -13.10 -15.89
C ASN A 36 36.87 -12.62 -15.57
N ALA A 37 36.22 -12.05 -16.59
CA ALA A 37 34.82 -11.68 -16.61
C ALA A 37 33.86 -12.88 -16.66
N TYR A 38 33.77 -13.71 -15.61
CA TYR A 38 32.75 -14.79 -15.51
C TYR A 38 32.24 -15.07 -14.08
N GLY A 39 32.28 -14.09 -13.17
CA GLY A 39 31.81 -14.24 -11.77
C GLY A 39 30.34 -13.87 -11.48
N TRP A 40 29.64 -13.20 -12.41
CA TRP A 40 28.27 -12.70 -12.22
C TRP A 40 27.22 -13.75 -12.56
N GLU A 41 27.63 -14.81 -13.28
CA GLU A 41 26.71 -15.73 -13.95
C GLU A 41 26.35 -16.97 -13.11
N MET A 42 27.12 -17.25 -12.04
CA MET A 42 26.89 -18.38 -11.13
C MET A 42 25.96 -18.08 -9.94
N ARG A 43 25.29 -16.93 -9.90
CA ARG A 43 24.18 -16.69 -8.95
C ARG A 43 22.81 -17.04 -9.53
N ARG A 44 22.76 -17.85 -10.59
CA ARG A 44 21.52 -18.42 -11.18
C ARG A 44 21.07 -19.75 -10.52
N GLY A 45 21.44 -20.00 -9.27
CA GLY A 45 21.09 -21.22 -8.53
C GLY A 45 19.87 -21.10 -7.60
N HIS A 46 19.40 -19.87 -7.32
CA HIS A 46 18.10 -19.64 -6.69
C HIS A 46 17.25 -18.89 -7.71
N HIS A 47 16.58 -19.64 -8.58
CA HIS A 47 15.47 -19.08 -9.34
C HIS A 47 14.39 -18.74 -8.30
N LEU A 48 14.46 -17.54 -7.71
CA LEU A 48 13.24 -16.87 -7.25
C LEU A 48 12.34 -16.94 -8.47
N GLN A 49 11.33 -17.82 -8.44
CA GLN A 49 10.32 -17.85 -9.46
C GLN A 49 9.80 -16.43 -9.56
N SER A 50 10.20 -15.78 -10.64
CA SER A 50 10.08 -14.35 -10.79
C SER A 50 8.59 -14.04 -10.75
N SER A 51 8.12 -13.32 -9.73
CA SER A 51 6.74 -12.82 -9.60
C SER A 51 6.38 -11.81 -10.71
N VAL A 52 7.20 -11.71 -11.75
CA VAL A 52 6.99 -10.95 -12.98
C VAL A 52 5.67 -11.39 -13.61
N GLY A 53 4.70 -10.48 -13.59
CA GLY A 53 3.35 -10.70 -14.10
C GLY A 53 2.31 -11.08 -13.04
N LEU A 54 2.71 -11.46 -11.82
CA LEU A 54 1.75 -11.69 -10.73
C LEU A 54 1.06 -10.38 -10.31
N HIS A 55 1.79 -9.27 -10.37
CA HIS A 55 1.27 -7.95 -10.01
C HIS A 55 0.84 -7.09 -11.21
N SER A 56 0.93 -7.61 -12.44
CA SER A 56 0.50 -6.86 -13.61
C SER A 56 -1.04 -6.78 -13.69
N PRO A 57 -1.58 -5.66 -14.20
CA PRO A 57 -3.00 -5.53 -14.50
C PRO A 57 -3.47 -6.59 -15.49
N ILE A 58 -4.74 -6.99 -15.37
CA ILE A 58 -5.39 -7.97 -16.24
C ILE A 58 -6.78 -7.47 -16.69
N LYS A 59 -7.20 -7.86 -17.89
CA LYS A 59 -8.60 -7.71 -18.31
C LYS A 59 -9.44 -8.82 -17.68
N THR A 60 -10.61 -8.45 -17.17
CA THR A 60 -11.51 -9.36 -16.44
C THR A 60 -12.78 -9.67 -17.23
N ALA A 61 -13.60 -10.60 -16.73
CA ALA A 61 -14.88 -10.98 -17.34
C ALA A 61 -15.92 -9.85 -17.38
N CYS A 62 -15.80 -8.83 -16.53
CA CYS A 62 -16.65 -7.63 -16.61
C CYS A 62 -16.14 -6.59 -17.63
N GLY A 63 -15.05 -6.86 -18.33
CA GLY A 63 -14.45 -5.95 -19.32
C GLY A 63 -13.57 -4.85 -18.72
N ARG A 64 -13.65 -4.65 -17.40
CA ARG A 64 -12.80 -3.71 -16.64
C ARG A 64 -11.43 -4.33 -16.35
N GLU A 65 -10.48 -3.46 -16.00
CA GLU A 65 -9.12 -3.85 -15.67
C GLU A 65 -8.97 -4.05 -14.17
N PHE A 66 -8.38 -5.18 -13.78
CA PHE A 66 -8.07 -5.46 -12.39
C PHE A 66 -6.56 -5.34 -12.18
N ASN A 67 -6.16 -4.50 -11.24
CA ASN A 67 -4.76 -4.31 -10.87
C ASN A 67 -4.45 -4.98 -9.53
N PRO A 68 -3.67 -6.07 -9.49
CA PRO A 68 -3.29 -6.73 -8.24
C PRO A 68 -2.62 -5.82 -7.22
N GLN A 69 -1.82 -4.83 -7.65
CA GLN A 69 -1.15 -3.91 -6.74
C GLN A 69 -2.18 -3.05 -6.00
N VAL A 70 -3.14 -2.49 -6.74
CA VAL A 70 -4.23 -1.68 -6.17
C VAL A 70 -5.12 -2.54 -5.29
N TYR A 71 -5.29 -3.82 -5.60
CA TYR A 71 -6.06 -4.73 -4.75
C TYR A 71 -5.45 -4.86 -3.35
N TYR A 72 -4.13 -4.97 -3.22
CA TYR A 72 -3.48 -5.00 -1.91
C TYR A 72 -3.63 -3.68 -1.15
N GLU A 73 -3.55 -2.55 -1.84
CA GLU A 73 -3.81 -1.23 -1.24
C GLU A 73 -5.25 -1.12 -0.72
N VAL A 74 -6.22 -1.63 -1.49
CA VAL A 74 -7.62 -1.72 -1.08
C VAL A 74 -7.77 -2.58 0.17
N LEU A 75 -7.13 -3.75 0.22
CA LEU A 75 -7.19 -4.62 1.40
C LEU A 75 -6.68 -3.90 2.65
N GLN A 76 -5.55 -3.18 2.53
CA GLN A 76 -5.01 -2.39 3.63
C GLN A 76 -5.94 -1.22 4.01
N ALA A 77 -6.54 -0.53 3.03
CA ALA A 77 -7.48 0.56 3.27
C ALA A 77 -8.75 0.06 3.97
N CYS A 78 -9.24 -1.14 3.64
CA CYS A 78 -10.40 -1.73 4.30
C CYS A 78 -10.18 -2.04 5.79
N CYS A 79 -8.94 -2.06 6.29
CA CYS A 79 -8.65 -2.15 7.72
C CYS A 79 -8.95 -0.85 8.49
N ASP A 80 -9.05 0.30 7.80
CA ASP A 80 -9.46 1.57 8.37
C ASP A 80 -10.97 1.80 8.14
N GLN A 81 -11.71 2.00 9.23
CA GLN A 81 -13.17 2.21 9.19
C GLN A 81 -13.57 3.43 8.34
N GLN A 82 -12.76 4.49 8.31
CA GLN A 82 -13.06 5.68 7.49
C GLN A 82 -12.96 5.37 6.01
N TRP A 83 -11.92 4.64 5.61
CA TRP A 83 -11.73 4.16 4.25
C TRP A 83 -12.82 3.20 3.83
N LEU A 84 -13.14 2.22 4.67
CA LEU A 84 -14.20 1.26 4.41
C LEU A 84 -15.54 1.97 4.16
N ALA A 85 -15.92 2.91 5.04
CA ALA A 85 -17.14 3.69 4.89
C ALA A 85 -17.14 4.58 3.64
N ALA A 86 -15.99 5.17 3.29
CA ALA A 86 -15.85 5.97 2.09
C ALA A 86 -15.99 5.12 0.81
N ILE A 87 -15.33 3.97 0.75
CA ILE A 87 -15.43 3.02 -0.37
C ILE A 87 -16.88 2.55 -0.53
N GLN A 88 -17.57 2.19 0.56
CA GLN A 88 -18.97 1.79 0.52
C GLN A 88 -19.91 2.88 -0.01
N ARG A 89 -19.61 4.16 0.25
CA ARG A 89 -20.40 5.29 -0.27
C ARG A 89 -20.13 5.51 -1.75
N GLU A 90 -18.86 5.51 -2.16
CA GLU A 90 -18.48 5.69 -3.57
C GLU A 90 -18.95 4.50 -4.42
N LEU A 91 -18.97 3.27 -3.89
CA LEU A 91 -19.52 2.10 -4.58
C LEU A 91 -20.98 2.29 -5.01
N ARG A 92 -21.76 3.09 -4.28
CA ARG A 92 -23.16 3.36 -4.63
C ARG A 92 -23.30 4.21 -5.90
N THR A 93 -22.24 4.88 -6.33
CA THR A 93 -22.24 5.66 -7.58
C THR A 93 -21.95 4.78 -8.80
N ASP A 94 -21.51 3.54 -8.60
CA ASP A 94 -21.29 2.58 -9.69
C ASP A 94 -22.60 1.89 -10.07
N THR A 95 -23.30 2.44 -11.06
CA THR A 95 -24.62 1.97 -11.47
C THR A 95 -24.59 0.54 -12.00
N GLU A 96 -23.58 0.17 -12.78
CA GLU A 96 -23.43 -1.18 -13.31
C GLU A 96 -23.31 -2.20 -12.18
N TYR A 97 -22.46 -1.92 -11.18
CA TYR A 97 -22.32 -2.78 -10.01
C TYR A 97 -23.61 -2.86 -9.20
N ILE A 98 -24.27 -1.74 -8.92
CA ILE A 98 -25.49 -1.70 -8.11
C ILE A 98 -26.64 -2.43 -8.79
N ASP A 99 -26.82 -2.27 -10.08
CA ASP A 99 -27.88 -2.95 -10.83
C ASP A 99 -27.60 -4.45 -10.94
N TYR A 100 -26.34 -4.84 -11.12
CA TYR A 100 -25.94 -6.24 -11.08
C TYR A 100 -26.19 -6.87 -9.70
N LEU A 101 -25.81 -6.17 -8.62
CA LEU A 101 -25.99 -6.61 -7.23
C LEU A 101 -27.47 -6.84 -6.90
N ARG A 102 -28.38 -5.99 -7.40
CA ARG A 102 -29.83 -6.13 -7.23
C ARG A 102 -30.38 -7.39 -7.91
N GLN A 103 -29.86 -7.74 -9.08
CA GLN A 103 -30.36 -8.86 -9.88
C GLN A 103 -29.75 -10.22 -9.52
N HIS A 104 -28.46 -10.24 -9.15
CA HIS A 104 -27.69 -11.49 -9.00
C HIS A 104 -27.14 -11.71 -7.57
N GLY A 105 -27.31 -10.72 -6.68
CA GLY A 105 -26.76 -10.76 -5.33
C GLY A 105 -25.25 -10.55 -5.26
N GLY A 106 -24.70 -10.55 -4.04
CA GLY A 106 -23.29 -10.25 -3.77
C GLY A 106 -22.35 -11.45 -3.91
N ALA A 107 -21.06 -11.19 -4.14
CA ALA A 107 -20.00 -12.18 -4.37
C ALA A 107 -19.30 -12.69 -3.09
N ALA A 108 -19.80 -12.31 -1.90
CA ALA A 108 -19.12 -12.54 -0.64
C ALA A 108 -18.89 -14.03 -0.33
N LYS A 109 -19.87 -14.88 -0.65
CA LYS A 109 -19.77 -16.33 -0.42
C LYS A 109 -18.70 -16.95 -1.34
N GLU A 110 -18.70 -16.58 -2.61
CA GLU A 110 -17.75 -17.09 -3.59
C GLU A 110 -16.32 -16.62 -3.31
N MET A 111 -16.17 -15.37 -2.85
CA MET A 111 -14.89 -14.84 -2.38
C MET A 111 -14.37 -15.59 -1.14
N ARG A 112 -15.25 -15.90 -0.19
CA ARG A 112 -14.88 -16.67 0.99
C ARG A 112 -14.40 -18.07 0.61
N MET A 113 -15.14 -18.78 -0.23
CA MET A 113 -14.73 -20.11 -0.72
C MET A 113 -13.40 -20.07 -1.48
N LEU A 114 -13.10 -18.98 -2.18
CA LEU A 114 -11.82 -18.81 -2.87
C LEU A 114 -10.64 -18.63 -1.91
N SER A 115 -10.87 -17.97 -0.77
CA SER A 115 -9.86 -17.79 0.28
C SER A 115 -9.69 -19.01 1.18
N GLU A 116 -10.72 -19.85 1.29
CA GLU A 116 -10.70 -21.05 2.13
C GLU A 116 -9.69 -22.07 1.57
N GLY A 117 -8.75 -22.51 2.42
CA GLY A 117 -7.77 -23.53 2.07
C GLY A 117 -6.53 -23.02 1.32
N VAL A 118 -6.36 -21.71 1.17
CA VAL A 118 -5.12 -21.13 0.63
C VAL A 118 -4.18 -20.73 1.77
N GLN A 119 -2.92 -21.19 1.70
CA GLN A 119 -1.91 -20.91 2.73
C GLN A 119 -0.93 -19.80 2.34
N HIS A 120 -0.89 -19.43 1.05
CA HIS A 120 0.07 -18.48 0.51
C HIS A 120 -0.63 -17.42 -0.37
N ASP A 121 -0.25 -16.16 -0.20
CA ASP A 121 -0.84 -15.03 -0.92
C ASP A 121 -0.67 -15.15 -2.45
N ASP A 122 0.46 -15.68 -2.92
CA ASP A 122 0.73 -15.86 -4.36
C ASP A 122 -0.18 -16.91 -4.99
N GLU A 123 -0.48 -17.98 -4.25
CA GLU A 123 -1.43 -19.00 -4.68
C GLU A 123 -2.84 -18.42 -4.75
N PHE A 124 -3.23 -17.63 -3.74
CA PHE A 124 -4.52 -16.95 -3.72
C PHE A 124 -4.66 -16.02 -4.92
N MET A 125 -3.64 -15.19 -5.18
CA MET A 125 -3.67 -14.24 -6.29
C MET A 125 -3.73 -14.92 -7.64
N THR A 126 -3.03 -16.05 -7.81
CA THR A 126 -3.10 -16.83 -9.04
C THR A 126 -4.52 -17.37 -9.27
N LYS A 127 -5.14 -17.97 -8.25
CA LYS A 127 -6.53 -18.44 -8.31
C LYS A 127 -7.52 -17.31 -8.54
N LEU A 128 -7.32 -16.18 -7.87
CA LEU A 128 -8.15 -14.99 -8.02
C LEU A 128 -8.09 -14.45 -9.44
N LYS A 129 -6.91 -14.31 -10.03
CA LYS A 129 -6.75 -13.87 -11.43
C LYS A 129 -7.49 -14.77 -12.40
N GLU A 130 -7.37 -16.09 -12.25
CA GLU A 130 -8.11 -17.03 -13.11
C GLU A 130 -9.62 -16.96 -12.89
N LYS A 131 -10.06 -16.75 -11.66
CA LYS A 131 -11.47 -16.56 -11.34
C LYS A 131 -12.01 -15.27 -11.95
N LEU A 132 -11.28 -14.16 -11.86
CA LEU A 132 -11.64 -12.85 -12.41
C LEU A 132 -11.80 -12.85 -13.93
N LYS A 133 -11.04 -13.69 -14.66
CA LYS A 133 -11.18 -13.83 -16.11
C LYS A 133 -12.47 -14.54 -16.54
N ARG A 134 -13.11 -15.30 -15.65
CA ARG A 134 -14.24 -16.20 -15.99
C ARG A 134 -15.54 -15.79 -15.29
N ASP A 135 -15.43 -15.34 -14.05
CA ASP A 135 -16.57 -15.06 -13.18
C ASP A 135 -16.92 -13.56 -13.22
N LYS A 136 -17.99 -13.23 -13.95
CA LYS A 136 -18.47 -11.85 -14.08
C LYS A 136 -18.87 -11.25 -12.73
N LYS A 137 -19.41 -12.05 -11.80
CA LYS A 137 -19.91 -11.59 -10.50
C LYS A 137 -18.76 -11.13 -9.62
N ILE A 138 -17.74 -11.97 -9.48
CA ILE A 138 -16.54 -11.64 -8.68
C ILE A 138 -15.77 -10.50 -9.34
N SER A 139 -15.60 -10.55 -10.66
CA SER A 139 -14.87 -9.50 -11.38
C SER A 139 -15.51 -8.13 -11.30
N LEU A 140 -16.82 -8.02 -11.53
CA LEU A 140 -17.51 -6.74 -11.40
C LEU A 140 -17.43 -6.20 -9.98
N THR A 141 -17.61 -7.06 -8.97
CA THR A 141 -17.49 -6.66 -7.56
C THR A 141 -16.11 -6.09 -7.25
N LEU A 142 -15.04 -6.81 -7.58
CA LEU A 142 -13.68 -6.38 -7.25
C LEU A 142 -13.23 -5.17 -8.07
N CYS A 143 -13.58 -5.10 -9.36
CA CYS A 143 -13.28 -3.93 -10.18
C CYS A 143 -14.00 -2.68 -9.67
N ALA A 144 -15.29 -2.79 -9.31
CA ALA A 144 -16.05 -1.66 -8.75
C ALA A 144 -15.44 -1.17 -7.43
N VAL A 145 -14.98 -2.08 -6.56
CA VAL A 145 -14.29 -1.75 -5.31
C VAL A 145 -12.97 -1.02 -5.60
N GLN A 146 -12.16 -1.54 -6.52
CA GLN A 146 -10.88 -0.93 -6.89
C GLN A 146 -11.05 0.48 -7.46
N GLU A 147 -11.93 0.64 -8.44
CA GLU A 147 -12.16 1.94 -9.06
C GLU A 147 -12.72 2.95 -8.04
N SER A 148 -13.56 2.49 -7.11
CA SER A 148 -14.07 3.34 -6.02
C SER A 148 -12.95 3.81 -5.10
N TYR A 149 -12.04 2.90 -4.72
CA TYR A 149 -10.85 3.25 -3.93
C TYR A 149 -9.96 4.23 -4.67
N GLU A 150 -9.66 3.99 -5.95
CA GLU A 150 -8.81 4.87 -6.76
C GLU A 150 -9.41 6.27 -6.92
N ARG A 151 -10.74 6.37 -7.11
CA ARG A 151 -11.44 7.67 -7.15
C ARG A 151 -11.27 8.44 -5.85
N ILE A 152 -11.43 7.78 -4.70
CA ILE A 152 -11.27 8.40 -3.38
C ILE A 152 -9.81 8.82 -3.15
N ARG A 153 -8.87 7.91 -3.44
CA ARG A 153 -7.43 8.17 -3.35
C ARG A 153 -7.04 9.38 -4.20
N LYS A 154 -7.46 9.44 -5.45
CA LYS A 154 -7.20 10.57 -6.35
C LYS A 154 -7.78 11.89 -5.83
N LYS A 155 -9.00 11.89 -5.28
CA LYS A 155 -9.62 13.08 -4.66
C LYS A 155 -8.80 13.55 -3.46
N ARG A 156 -8.33 12.64 -2.60
CA ARG A 156 -7.46 12.96 -1.46
C ARG A 156 -6.12 13.52 -1.93
N ASP A 157 -5.44 12.84 -2.84
CA ASP A 157 -4.11 13.23 -3.31
C ASP A 157 -4.16 14.61 -4.01
N LEU A 158 -5.23 14.89 -4.78
CA LEU A 158 -5.49 16.22 -5.34
C LEU A 158 -5.68 17.28 -4.25
N HIS A 159 -6.48 16.97 -3.23
CA HIS A 159 -6.73 17.89 -2.12
C HIS A 159 -5.46 18.19 -1.33
N GLU A 160 -4.67 17.16 -0.98
CA GLU A 160 -3.38 17.34 -0.29
C GLU A 160 -2.41 18.19 -1.13
N THR A 161 -2.38 17.97 -2.44
CA THR A 161 -1.57 18.78 -3.36
C THR A 161 -2.02 20.24 -3.39
N GLN A 162 -3.33 20.49 -3.42
CA GLN A 162 -3.89 21.85 -3.37
C GLN A 162 -3.57 22.55 -2.05
N VAL A 163 -3.76 21.87 -0.92
CA VAL A 163 -3.44 22.42 0.40
C VAL A 163 -1.95 22.76 0.51
N ALA A 164 -1.07 21.91 -0.04
CA ALA A 164 0.36 22.20 -0.09
C ALA A 164 0.68 23.42 -0.97
N ALA A 165 0.01 23.56 -2.12
CA ALA A 165 0.17 24.70 -3.02
C ALA A 165 -0.32 26.02 -2.39
N ASP A 166 -1.39 25.96 -1.59
CA ASP A 166 -1.99 27.11 -0.89
C ASP A 166 -1.29 27.45 0.43
N GLY A 167 -0.08 26.92 0.67
CA GLY A 167 0.71 27.21 1.87
C GLY A 167 0.15 26.61 3.16
N GLY A 168 -0.56 25.48 3.07
CA GLY A 168 -1.13 24.76 4.21
C GLY A 168 -2.54 25.20 4.60
N ARG A 169 -3.18 26.08 3.80
CA ARG A 169 -4.55 26.53 4.07
C ARG A 169 -5.56 25.49 3.58
N ASP A 170 -6.05 24.64 4.49
CA ASP A 170 -7.09 23.66 4.17
C ASP A 170 -8.50 24.32 4.13
N PRO A 171 -9.17 24.38 2.97
CA PRO A 171 -10.50 24.97 2.84
C PRO A 171 -11.60 24.21 3.60
N TYR A 172 -11.36 22.96 3.99
CA TYR A 172 -12.29 22.14 4.76
C TYR A 172 -11.94 22.04 6.25
N ALA A 173 -10.88 22.72 6.71
CA ALA A 173 -10.42 22.65 8.10
C ALA A 173 -11.52 23.04 9.11
N SER A 174 -12.29 24.09 8.81
CA SER A 174 -13.39 24.58 9.67
C SER A 174 -14.55 23.59 9.74
N MET A 175 -14.92 22.97 8.62
CA MET A 175 -15.95 21.91 8.58
C MET A 175 -15.53 20.67 9.38
N LYS A 176 -14.25 20.29 9.32
CA LYS A 176 -13.69 19.17 10.07
C LYS A 176 -13.66 19.43 11.57
N ALA A 177 -13.37 20.67 11.98
CA ALA A 177 -13.41 21.09 13.38
C ALA A 177 -14.83 21.02 13.97
N ASN A 178 -15.83 21.51 13.22
CA ASN A 178 -17.23 21.50 13.66
C ASN A 178 -17.76 20.08 13.87
N ARG A 179 -17.43 19.14 12.98
CA ARG A 179 -17.83 17.73 13.11
C ARG A 179 -17.20 17.00 14.30
N LYS A 180 -16.04 17.42 14.79
CA LYS A 180 -15.43 16.86 16.01
C LYS A 180 -16.08 17.41 17.28
N GLY A 181 -16.60 18.64 17.26
CA GLY A 181 -17.30 19.25 18.39
C GLY A 181 -18.65 18.58 18.69
N ASP A 182 -19.37 18.14 17.67
CA ASP A 182 -20.70 17.53 17.82
C ASP A 182 -20.69 16.08 18.33
N PHE A 183 -19.54 15.40 18.31
CA PHE A 183 -19.44 14.01 18.78
C PHE A 183 -19.39 13.87 20.32
N GLY A 184 -19.37 14.98 21.05
CA GLY A 184 -19.35 15.01 22.52
C GLY A 184 -20.55 15.71 23.18
N SER A 185 -21.46 16.32 22.41
CA SER A 185 -22.59 17.10 22.94
C SER A 185 -23.92 16.33 23.01
N GLN A 186 -23.98 15.10 22.50
CA GLN A 186 -25.17 14.24 22.55
C GLN A 186 -24.84 12.91 23.22
N MET A 187 -24.70 12.94 24.55
CA MET A 187 -24.80 11.74 25.37
C MET A 187 -26.31 11.50 25.61
N PRO A 188 -26.90 10.37 25.16
CA PRO A 188 -28.28 10.07 25.50
C PRO A 188 -28.34 9.84 27.01
N GLN A 189 -29.10 10.68 27.72
CA GLN A 189 -29.51 10.36 29.08
C GLN A 189 -30.50 9.19 28.98
N PHE A 190 -30.08 8.02 29.44
CA PHE A 190 -30.97 6.93 29.81
C PHE A 190 -31.30 7.04 31.30
#